data_AF-A0A523GRA7-F1
#
_entry.id   AF-A0A523GRA7-F1
#
_cell.length_a   1.000
_cell.length_b   1.000
_cell.length_c   1.000
_cell.angle_alpha   90.00
_cell.angle_beta   90.00
_cell.angle_gamma   90.00
#
_symmetry.space_group_name_H-M   'P 1'
#
loop_
_entity.id
_entity.type
_entity.pdbx_description
1 polymer ?
#
loop_
_entity_poly.entity_id
_entity_poly.type
_entity_poly.pdbx_seq_one_letter_code
_entity_poly.pdbx_strand_id
1 'polypeptide(L)'
;DDPQHYLFASTEIDANREYTFCWQRACNSGSTLDHIVVSNELFTHLVDLRAYRMHSVLDTYPNFINEASDHIPVYASFRFPTSTAIESVSEAPKQLQIQSIFPNPATDLITVNYRATNASSRAVQVHIIDVLGRQITVPITTSSSGGRIQINTSGLSPGLYVIRISDGQHVASSRFVKGL
;
A
#
# COMPACT_ATOMS: atom_id res chain seq x y z
N ASP A 1 -9.36 5.37 24.35
CA ASP A 1 -9.81 4.46 23.28
C ASP A 1 -11.08 4.97 22.65
N ASP A 2 -11.09 5.02 21.33
CA ASP A 2 -12.31 5.09 20.54
C ASP A 2 -12.50 3.73 19.86
N PRO A 3 -13.14 2.77 20.56
CA PRO A 3 -13.22 1.38 20.12
C PRO A 3 -14.03 1.20 18.82
N GLN A 4 -14.69 2.26 18.33
CA GLN A 4 -15.37 2.25 17.04
C GLN A 4 -14.41 2.51 15.87
N HIS A 5 -13.26 3.15 16.12
CA HIS A 5 -12.31 3.57 15.09
C HIS A 5 -10.95 2.89 15.19
N TYR A 6 -10.50 2.55 16.41
CA TYR A 6 -9.24 1.85 16.61
C TYR A 6 -9.25 1.02 17.89
N LEU A 7 -8.41 -0.01 17.94
CA LEU A 7 -8.14 -0.80 19.13
C LEU A 7 -6.64 -0.88 19.40
N PHE A 8 -6.27 -0.89 20.68
CA PHE A 8 -4.92 -1.23 21.11
C PHE A 8 -4.83 -2.75 21.25
N ALA A 9 -4.21 -3.41 20.27
CA ALA A 9 -4.10 -4.88 20.23
C ALA A 9 -3.20 -5.42 21.35
N SER A 10 -2.33 -4.58 21.90
CA SER A 10 -1.39 -4.89 22.98
C SER A 10 -1.95 -4.71 24.40
N THR A 11 -3.24 -4.40 24.57
CA THR A 11 -3.83 -4.17 25.91
C THR A 11 -3.67 -5.37 26.84
N GLU A 12 -3.82 -6.59 26.31
CA GLU A 12 -3.64 -7.81 27.10
C GLU A 12 -2.19 -8.01 27.56
N ILE A 13 -1.20 -7.61 26.77
CA ILE A 13 0.23 -7.69 27.14
C ILE A 13 0.45 -6.86 28.41
N ASP A 14 -0.08 -5.63 28.45
CA ASP A 14 0.04 -4.76 29.60
C ASP A 14 -0.76 -5.27 30.81
N ALA A 15 -2.01 -5.70 30.58
CA ALA A 15 -2.86 -6.27 31.62
C ALA A 15 -2.24 -7.50 32.29
N ASN A 16 -1.53 -8.34 31.52
CA ASN A 16 -0.84 -9.54 32.00
C ASN A 16 0.55 -9.25 32.59
N ARG A 17 1.00 -8.00 32.60
CA ARG A 17 2.37 -7.59 33.00
C ARG A 17 3.45 -8.31 32.21
N GLU A 18 3.19 -8.53 30.93
CA GLU A 18 4.17 -9.04 29.99
C GLU A 18 5.06 -7.89 29.53
N TYR A 19 6.10 -7.58 30.30
CA TYR A 19 7.03 -6.49 29.98
C TYR A 19 7.60 -6.63 28.57
N THR A 20 7.47 -5.56 27.78
CA THR A 20 8.09 -5.45 26.46
C THR A 20 9.40 -4.69 26.58
N PHE A 21 9.48 -3.68 27.44
CA PHE A 21 10.73 -3.05 27.87
C PHE A 21 11.22 -3.69 29.16
N CYS A 22 12.49 -4.15 29.20
CA CYS A 22 13.04 -4.93 30.30
C CYS A 22 14.25 -4.23 30.94
N TRP A 23 14.28 -4.11 32.26
CA TRP A 23 15.43 -3.51 32.97
C TRP A 23 16.58 -4.50 33.23
N GLN A 24 16.34 -5.78 33.04
CA GLN A 24 17.30 -6.83 33.30
C GLN A 24 17.17 -7.98 32.31
N ARG A 25 18.25 -8.73 32.16
CA ARG A 25 18.39 -9.84 31.20
C ARG A 25 17.27 -10.88 31.25
N ALA A 26 16.80 -11.23 32.45
CA ALA A 26 15.74 -12.21 32.62
C ALA A 26 14.34 -11.72 32.17
N CYS A 27 14.20 -10.42 31.87
CA CYS A 27 12.95 -9.74 31.53
C CYS A 27 11.76 -10.12 32.44
N ASN A 28 12.02 -10.27 33.74
CA ASN A 28 11.00 -10.46 34.78
C ASN A 28 10.66 -9.16 35.52
N SER A 29 11.21 -8.02 35.08
CA SER A 29 10.86 -6.68 35.54
C SER A 29 10.99 -5.68 34.40
N GLY A 30 10.06 -4.72 34.33
CA GLY A 30 10.07 -3.72 33.28
C GLY A 30 8.72 -3.02 33.12
N SER A 31 8.40 -2.65 31.89
CA SER A 31 7.13 -1.99 31.54
C SER A 31 6.67 -2.39 30.14
N THR A 32 5.41 -2.21 29.84
CA THR A 32 4.88 -2.37 28.47
C THR A 32 4.96 -1.01 27.78
N LEU A 33 5.91 -0.87 26.85
CA LEU A 33 6.11 0.38 26.10
C LEU A 33 5.85 0.20 24.60
N ASP A 34 5.68 -1.04 24.15
CA ASP A 34 5.50 -1.39 22.74
C ASP A 34 4.04 -1.73 22.48
N HIS A 35 3.39 -0.90 21.70
CA HIS A 35 1.96 -1.00 21.42
C HIS A 35 1.68 -1.14 19.93
N ILE A 36 0.70 -1.99 19.59
CA ILE A 36 0.15 -2.10 18.25
C ILE A 36 -1.26 -1.54 18.29
N VAL A 37 -1.51 -0.50 17.49
CA VAL A 37 -2.84 0.07 17.28
C VAL A 37 -3.34 -0.39 15.92
N VAL A 38 -4.55 -0.92 15.88
CA VAL A 38 -5.21 -1.38 14.67
C VAL A 38 -6.43 -0.51 14.44
N SER A 39 -6.65 -0.09 13.19
CA SER A 39 -7.83 0.68 12.81
C SER A 39 -9.02 -0.24 12.51
N ASN A 40 -10.23 0.30 12.57
CA ASN A 40 -11.46 -0.47 12.44
C ASN A 40 -11.61 -1.20 11.09
N GLU A 41 -10.96 -0.71 10.03
CA GLU A 41 -10.94 -1.38 8.72
C GLU A 41 -10.21 -2.73 8.74
N LEU A 42 -9.39 -2.99 9.76
CA LEU A 42 -8.59 -4.20 9.88
C LEU A 42 -9.02 -5.12 11.04
N PHE A 43 -10.06 -4.77 11.80
CA PHE A 43 -10.50 -5.57 12.96
C PHE A 43 -10.84 -7.01 12.60
N THR A 44 -11.57 -7.21 11.50
CA THR A 44 -11.97 -8.55 11.03
C THR A 44 -10.81 -9.38 10.50
N HIS A 45 -9.67 -8.75 10.22
CA HIS A 45 -8.47 -9.40 9.70
C HIS A 45 -7.44 -9.68 10.78
N LEU A 46 -7.53 -9.02 11.94
CA LEU A 46 -6.64 -9.25 13.07
C LEU A 46 -6.93 -10.60 13.73
N VAL A 47 -5.94 -11.50 13.69
CA VAL A 47 -6.02 -12.82 14.32
C VAL A 47 -6.09 -12.66 15.84
N ASP A 48 -7.07 -13.30 16.47
CA ASP A 48 -7.35 -13.27 17.91
C ASP A 48 -7.61 -11.88 18.52
N LEU A 49 -7.80 -10.85 17.68
CA LEU A 49 -8.03 -9.46 18.10
C LEU A 49 -6.95 -8.89 19.05
N ARG A 50 -5.73 -9.46 19.05
CA ARG A 50 -4.66 -9.05 19.96
C ARG A 50 -3.26 -9.17 19.35
N ALA A 51 -2.33 -8.52 20.02
CA ALA A 51 -0.90 -8.64 19.80
C ALA A 51 -0.27 -9.58 20.83
N TYR A 52 0.91 -10.07 20.52
CA TYR A 52 1.69 -11.01 21.31
C TYR A 52 3.10 -10.49 21.50
N ARG A 53 3.66 -10.70 22.69
CA ARG A 53 5.08 -10.49 22.95
C ARG A 53 5.89 -11.72 22.55
N MET A 54 6.94 -11.54 21.76
CA MET A 54 7.81 -12.61 21.28
C MET A 54 8.85 -13.04 22.32
N HIS A 55 8.41 -13.67 23.41
CA HIS A 55 9.30 -14.09 24.51
C HIS A 55 10.38 -15.11 24.08
N SER A 56 10.11 -15.92 23.06
CA SER A 56 11.03 -16.96 22.54
C SER A 56 12.38 -16.42 22.05
N VAL A 57 12.49 -15.10 21.82
CA VAL A 57 13.76 -14.46 21.51
C VAL A 57 14.78 -14.59 22.66
N LEU A 58 14.29 -14.61 23.91
CA LEU A 58 15.13 -14.79 25.11
C LEU A 58 15.60 -16.23 25.26
N ASP A 59 14.79 -17.20 24.84
CA ASP A 59 15.18 -18.61 24.81
C ASP A 59 16.24 -18.89 23.74
N THR A 60 16.08 -18.25 22.57
CA THR A 60 16.96 -18.44 21.41
C THR A 60 18.28 -17.70 21.57
N TYR A 61 18.23 -16.48 22.12
CA TYR A 61 19.40 -15.65 22.36
C TYR A 61 19.37 -15.10 23.79
N PRO A 62 19.94 -15.83 24.76
CA PRO A 62 19.88 -15.48 26.18
C PRO A 62 20.45 -14.11 26.55
N ASN A 63 21.28 -13.49 25.70
CA ASN A 63 21.86 -12.16 25.93
C ASN A 63 21.13 -11.01 25.18
N PHE A 64 19.99 -11.29 24.55
CA PHE A 64 19.25 -10.33 23.71
C PHE A 64 19.07 -8.95 24.36
N ILE A 65 18.66 -8.89 25.63
CA ILE A 65 18.44 -7.63 26.36
C ILE A 65 19.68 -6.73 26.40
N ASN A 66 20.87 -7.31 26.53
CA ASN A 66 22.10 -6.55 26.73
C ASN A 66 22.84 -6.26 25.42
N GLU A 67 22.69 -7.11 24.41
CA GLU A 67 23.50 -7.08 23.20
C GLU A 67 22.72 -6.69 21.94
N ALA A 68 21.38 -6.80 21.95
CA ALA A 68 20.54 -6.50 20.80
C ALA A 68 19.51 -5.40 21.08
N SER A 69 18.69 -5.55 22.13
CA SER A 69 17.61 -4.62 22.44
C SER A 69 17.04 -4.91 23.83
N ASP A 70 16.84 -3.87 24.63
CA ASP A 70 16.09 -3.91 25.89
C ASP A 70 14.55 -3.89 25.69
N HIS A 71 14.11 -3.81 24.44
CA HIS A 71 12.73 -4.03 24.01
C HIS A 71 12.54 -5.40 23.33
N ILE A 72 11.62 -6.21 23.85
CA ILE A 72 11.15 -7.48 23.29
C ILE A 72 10.17 -7.20 22.15
N PRO A 73 10.36 -7.82 20.97
CA PRO A 73 9.45 -7.63 19.85
C PRO A 73 8.00 -7.97 20.21
N VAL A 74 7.08 -7.12 19.77
CA VAL A 74 5.63 -7.36 19.81
C VAL A 74 5.15 -7.55 18.38
N TYR A 75 4.28 -8.54 18.16
CA TYR A 75 3.73 -8.83 16.84
C TYR A 75 2.22 -9.03 16.90
N ALA A 76 1.56 -8.74 15.78
CA ALA A 76 0.17 -9.05 15.54
C ALA A 76 0.08 -9.80 14.20
N SER A 77 -0.81 -10.79 14.12
CA SER A 77 -1.01 -11.57 12.90
C SER A 77 -2.27 -11.13 12.19
N PHE A 78 -2.20 -11.02 10.87
CA PHE A 78 -3.36 -10.69 10.03
C PHE A 78 -3.65 -11.82 9.06
N ARG A 79 -4.94 -12.16 8.92
CA ARG A 79 -5.42 -13.12 7.92
C ARG A 79 -6.32 -12.39 6.94
N PHE A 80 -5.78 -12.17 5.75
CA PHE A 80 -6.55 -11.69 4.61
C PHE A 80 -7.08 -12.90 3.85
N PRO A 81 -8.39 -13.04 3.63
CA PRO A 81 -8.89 -14.06 2.73
C PRO A 81 -8.29 -13.82 1.34
N THR A 82 -7.87 -14.89 0.68
CA THR A 82 -7.46 -14.82 -0.73
C THR A 82 -8.67 -14.39 -1.55
N SER A 83 -8.64 -13.18 -2.11
CA SER A 83 -9.66 -12.78 -3.07
C SER A 83 -9.48 -13.58 -4.35
N THR A 84 -10.26 -14.66 -4.50
CA THR A 84 -10.39 -15.39 -5.76
C THR A 84 -11.56 -14.88 -6.61
N ALA A 85 -12.17 -13.77 -6.22
CA ALA A 85 -13.25 -13.15 -6.96
C ALA A 85 -12.71 -11.96 -7.76
N ILE A 86 -12.66 -12.11 -9.09
CA ILE A 86 -13.08 -11.00 -9.93
C ILE A 86 -14.59 -10.96 -9.78
N GLU A 87 -15.09 -10.45 -8.65
CA GLU A 87 -16.41 -9.86 -8.71
C GLU A 87 -16.26 -8.71 -9.70
N SER A 88 -17.00 -8.77 -10.80
CA SER A 88 -17.39 -7.54 -11.48
C SER A 88 -18.18 -6.75 -10.45
N VAL A 89 -17.47 -6.03 -9.58
CA VAL A 89 -18.04 -4.92 -8.85
C VAL A 89 -18.62 -4.08 -9.98
N SER A 90 -19.94 -4.03 -10.05
CA SER A 90 -20.61 -2.93 -10.72
C SER A 90 -20.30 -1.69 -9.89
N GLU A 91 -19.01 -1.29 -9.88
CA GLU A 91 -18.62 0.06 -9.55
C GLU A 91 -19.50 0.91 -10.45
N ALA A 92 -20.20 1.89 -9.86
CA ALA A 92 -20.82 2.94 -10.64
C ALA A 92 -19.80 3.32 -11.74
N PRO A 93 -20.20 3.33 -13.03
CA PRO A 93 -19.26 3.39 -14.14
C PRO A 93 -18.24 4.49 -13.89
N LYS A 94 -16.97 4.10 -13.68
CA LYS A 94 -15.89 5.03 -13.36
C LYS A 94 -15.88 6.10 -14.46
N GLN A 95 -16.05 7.35 -14.04
CA GLN A 95 -16.13 8.49 -14.95
C GLN A 95 -14.85 8.67 -15.76
N LEU A 96 -13.72 8.20 -15.23
CA LEU A 96 -12.44 8.09 -15.92
C LEU A 96 -11.76 6.77 -15.55
N GLN A 97 -11.33 6.00 -16.54
CA GLN A 97 -10.70 4.68 -16.34
C GLN A 97 -9.66 4.38 -17.41
N ILE A 98 -8.49 3.87 -17.00
CA ILE A 98 -7.51 3.25 -17.92
C ILE A 98 -7.94 1.79 -18.16
N GLN A 99 -8.20 1.43 -19.41
CA GLN A 99 -8.63 0.09 -19.81
C GLN A 99 -7.45 -0.85 -20.05
N SER A 100 -6.38 -0.36 -20.68
CA SER A 100 -5.18 -1.16 -20.96
C SER A 100 -3.98 -0.27 -21.29
N ILE A 101 -2.78 -0.81 -21.06
CA ILE A 101 -1.51 -0.24 -21.48
C ILE A 101 -0.72 -1.33 -22.21
N PHE A 102 -0.32 -1.08 -23.45
CA PHE A 102 0.44 -2.05 -24.23
C PHE A 102 1.37 -1.38 -25.26
N PRO A 103 2.49 -2.00 -25.62
CA PRO A 103 3.05 -3.20 -25.01
C PRO A 103 3.51 -2.96 -23.57
N ASN A 104 3.49 -4.04 -22.77
CA ASN A 104 4.05 -4.06 -21.43
C ASN A 104 4.77 -5.42 -21.25
N PRO A 105 6.11 -5.47 -21.20
CA PRO A 105 7.05 -4.35 -21.15
C PRO A 105 7.05 -3.46 -22.41
N ALA A 106 7.27 -2.15 -22.21
CA ALA A 106 7.36 -1.14 -23.26
C ALA A 106 8.80 -0.99 -23.76
N THR A 107 8.97 -0.76 -25.07
CA THR A 107 10.28 -0.40 -25.66
C THR A 107 10.34 1.10 -25.90
N ASP A 108 9.78 1.57 -27.02
CA ASP A 108 9.83 2.98 -27.42
C ASP A 108 8.48 3.68 -27.31
N LEU A 109 7.40 2.92 -27.31
CA LEU A 109 6.04 3.45 -27.37
C LEU A 109 5.12 2.61 -26.50
N ILE A 110 4.20 3.27 -25.79
CA ILE A 110 3.01 2.63 -25.24
C ILE A 110 1.75 3.22 -25.84
N THR A 111 0.74 2.37 -25.90
CA THR A 111 -0.64 2.71 -26.14
C THR A 111 -1.40 2.60 -24.83
N VAL A 112 -2.14 3.65 -24.49
CA VAL A 112 -3.02 3.70 -23.33
C VAL A 112 -4.44 3.83 -23.84
N ASN A 113 -5.24 2.79 -23.64
CA ASN A 113 -6.68 2.85 -23.89
C ASN A 113 -7.36 3.34 -22.61
N TYR A 114 -8.19 4.36 -22.71
CA TYR A 114 -8.95 4.88 -21.59
C TYR A 114 -10.39 5.19 -21.98
N ARG A 115 -11.28 5.12 -20.99
CA ARG A 115 -12.69 5.48 -21.09
C ARG A 115 -12.95 6.68 -20.20
N ALA A 116 -13.70 7.65 -20.72
CA ALA A 116 -14.22 8.75 -19.93
C ALA A 116 -15.73 8.90 -20.20
N THR A 117 -16.56 8.70 -19.18
CA THR A 117 -18.02 8.87 -19.26
C THR A 117 -18.39 10.16 -18.55
N ASN A 118 -19.03 11.09 -19.28
CA ASN A 118 -19.26 12.49 -18.87
C ASN A 118 -18.01 13.36 -18.84
N ALA A 119 -17.09 13.16 -19.77
CA ALA A 119 -16.10 14.17 -20.04
C ALA A 119 -16.81 15.43 -20.55
N SER A 120 -17.11 16.34 -19.61
CA SER A 120 -17.11 17.77 -19.88
C SER A 120 -15.96 18.03 -20.85
N SER A 121 -16.14 18.85 -21.90
CA SER A 121 -15.23 19.07 -23.05
C SER A 121 -13.79 19.54 -22.72
N ARG A 122 -13.18 18.97 -21.68
CA ARG A 122 -11.90 19.26 -21.05
C ARG A 122 -10.93 18.19 -21.50
N ALA A 123 -9.71 18.63 -21.84
CA ALA A 123 -8.64 17.74 -22.22
C ALA A 123 -8.24 16.84 -21.04
N VAL A 124 -7.99 15.56 -21.31
CA VAL A 124 -7.40 14.64 -20.33
C VAL A 124 -5.90 14.89 -20.27
N GLN A 125 -5.39 15.18 -19.07
CA GLN A 125 -3.96 15.34 -18.80
C GLN A 125 -3.35 13.97 -18.49
N VAL A 126 -2.14 13.73 -19.00
CA VAL A 126 -1.41 12.49 -18.81
C VAL A 126 -0.04 12.78 -18.19
N HIS A 127 0.29 12.03 -17.14
CA HIS A 127 1.58 12.10 -16.47
C HIS A 127 2.19 10.71 -16.34
N ILE A 128 3.48 10.59 -16.62
CA ILE A 128 4.28 9.42 -16.26
C ILE A 128 5.04 9.76 -14.99
N ILE A 129 5.07 8.86 -14.03
CA ILE A 129 5.68 9.04 -12.71
C ILE A 129 6.60 7.84 -12.47
N ASP A 130 7.85 8.09 -12.12
CA ASP A 130 8.77 7.01 -11.74
C ASP A 130 8.57 6.55 -10.29
N VAL A 131 9.30 5.51 -9.87
CA VAL A 131 9.20 4.96 -8.50
C VAL A 131 9.62 5.93 -7.40
N LEU A 132 10.33 7.01 -7.74
CA LEU A 132 10.74 8.06 -6.80
C LEU A 132 9.72 9.21 -6.76
N GLY A 133 8.61 9.09 -7.48
CA GLY A 133 7.58 10.13 -7.56
C GLY A 133 7.93 11.28 -8.50
N ARG A 134 9.02 11.19 -9.29
CA ARG A 134 9.38 12.24 -10.24
C ARG A 134 8.42 12.21 -11.43
N GLN A 135 7.73 13.33 -11.64
CA GLN A 135 6.80 13.49 -12.74
C GLN A 135 7.54 13.79 -14.04
N ILE A 136 7.41 12.88 -15.00
CA ILE A 136 7.83 13.06 -16.38
C ILE A 136 6.59 13.49 -17.15
N THR A 137 6.47 14.80 -17.35
CA THR A 137 5.35 15.37 -18.09
C THR A 137 5.56 15.13 -19.58
N VAL A 138 4.72 14.30 -20.17
CA VAL A 138 4.57 14.26 -21.63
C VAL A 138 3.33 15.12 -21.93
N PRO A 139 3.47 16.32 -22.51
CA PRO A 139 2.32 17.12 -22.87
C PRO A 139 1.55 16.40 -23.98
N ILE A 140 0.40 15.83 -23.65
CA ILE A 140 -0.50 15.21 -24.61
C ILE A 140 -1.89 15.75 -24.36
N THR A 141 -2.45 16.43 -25.36
CA THR A 141 -3.84 16.88 -25.36
C THR A 141 -4.65 15.84 -26.13
N THR A 142 -5.50 15.08 -25.45
CA THR A 142 -6.39 14.10 -26.09
C THR A 142 -7.86 14.52 -26.04
N SER A 143 -8.67 13.89 -26.89
CA SER A 143 -10.11 14.12 -26.97
C SER A 143 -10.82 13.75 -25.66
N SER A 144 -11.83 14.53 -25.29
CA SER A 144 -12.57 14.37 -24.04
C SER A 144 -13.32 13.03 -23.94
N SER A 145 -13.82 12.46 -25.04
CA SER A 145 -14.73 11.30 -25.03
C SER A 145 -14.12 9.91 -24.76
N GLY A 146 -12.87 9.83 -24.29
CA GLY A 146 -12.12 8.57 -24.23
C GLY A 146 -11.37 8.28 -25.53
N GLY A 147 -10.52 7.27 -25.52
CA GLY A 147 -9.79 6.86 -26.72
C GLY A 147 -8.44 6.21 -26.45
N ARG A 148 -7.57 6.35 -27.45
CA ARG A 148 -6.23 5.77 -27.50
C ARG A 148 -5.19 6.88 -27.41
N ILE A 149 -4.31 6.82 -26.43
CA ILE A 149 -3.16 7.74 -26.29
C ILE A 149 -1.90 6.97 -26.66
N GLN A 150 -1.12 7.51 -27.58
CA GLN A 150 0.23 7.01 -27.86
C GLN A 150 1.25 7.88 -27.13
N ILE A 151 2.13 7.24 -26.37
CA ILE A 151 3.12 7.93 -25.54
C ILE A 151 4.49 7.38 -25.90
N ASN A 152 5.38 8.28 -26.32
CA ASN A 152 6.78 7.94 -26.54
C ASN A 152 7.46 7.72 -25.17
N THR A 153 8.08 6.56 -25.02
CA THR A 153 8.77 6.08 -23.82
C THR A 153 10.25 5.78 -24.08
N SER A 154 10.78 6.05 -25.28
CA SER A 154 12.18 5.75 -25.64
C SER A 154 13.19 6.52 -24.79
N GLY A 155 12.82 7.70 -24.29
CA GLY A 155 13.64 8.50 -23.37
C GLY A 155 13.60 8.03 -21.91
N LEU A 156 12.79 7.02 -21.58
CA LEU A 156 12.71 6.48 -20.22
C LEU A 156 13.77 5.41 -20.00
N SER A 157 14.41 5.43 -18.83
CA SER A 157 15.27 4.32 -18.41
C SER A 157 14.45 3.06 -18.12
N PRO A 158 15.03 1.85 -18.26
CA PRO A 158 14.35 0.62 -17.86
C PRO A 158 13.89 0.67 -16.40
N GLY A 159 12.64 0.28 -16.14
CA GLY A 159 12.07 0.37 -14.79
C GLY A 159 10.55 0.33 -14.74
N LEU A 160 10.01 0.43 -13.52
CA LEU A 160 8.58 0.52 -13.26
C LEU A 160 8.12 1.98 -13.30
N TYR A 161 7.01 2.22 -13.98
CA TYR A 161 6.39 3.54 -14.10
C TYR A 161 4.90 3.48 -13.78
N VAL A 162 4.39 4.56 -13.20
CA VAL A 162 2.96 4.81 -13.03
C VAL A 162 2.53 5.81 -14.08
N ILE A 163 1.49 5.48 -14.84
CA ILE A 163 0.76 6.46 -15.65
C ILE A 163 -0.44 6.95 -14.86
N ARG A 164 -0.64 8.26 -14.86
CA ARG A 164 -1.78 8.95 -14.26
C ARG A 164 -2.49 9.74 -15.35
N ILE A 165 -3.79 9.54 -15.49
CA ILE A 165 -4.66 10.37 -16.33
C ILE A 165 -5.65 11.15 -15.46
N SER A 166 -5.97 12.38 -15.85
CA SER A 166 -6.95 13.22 -15.14
C SER A 166 -7.73 14.13 -16.07
N ASP A 167 -9.03 14.29 -15.81
CA ASP A 167 -9.90 15.28 -16.47
C ASP A 167 -10.09 16.57 -15.63
N GLY A 168 -9.31 16.71 -14.54
CA GLY A 168 -9.40 17.79 -13.56
C GLY A 168 -10.37 17.55 -12.39
N GLN A 169 -11.26 16.55 -12.48
CA GLN A 169 -12.15 16.14 -11.38
C GLN A 169 -11.89 14.71 -10.92
N HIS A 170 -11.61 13.83 -11.88
CA HIS A 170 -11.32 12.43 -11.70
C HIS A 170 -9.87 12.14 -12.05
N VAL A 171 -9.35 11.09 -11.43
CA VAL A 171 -8.00 10.59 -11.64
C VAL A 171 -8.06 9.09 -11.78
N ALA A 172 -7.41 8.56 -12.82
CA ALA A 172 -7.14 7.13 -12.95
C ALA A 172 -5.63 6.91 -13.06
N SER A 173 -5.15 5.80 -12.48
CA SER A 173 -3.75 5.43 -12.56
C SER A 173 -3.58 3.94 -12.86
N SER A 174 -2.48 3.60 -13.51
CA SER A 174 -2.09 2.24 -13.81
C SER A 174 -0.57 2.15 -13.96
N ARG A 175 -0.02 0.93 -14.01
CA ARG A 175 1.43 0.68 -14.00
C ARG A 175 1.86 0.02 -15.30
N PHE A 176 3.05 0.35 -15.77
CA PHE A 176 3.71 -0.35 -16.86
C PHE A 176 5.21 -0.47 -16.60
N VAL A 177 5.87 -1.43 -17.25
CA VAL A 177 7.31 -1.64 -17.18
C VAL A 177 7.94 -1.10 -18.47
N LYS A 178 8.95 -0.24 -18.37
CA LYS A 178 9.86 0.06 -19.48
C LYS A 178 10.92 -1.02 -19.51
N GLY A 179 10.96 -1.79 -20.59
CA GLY A 179 12.01 -2.76 -20.89
C GLY A 179 13.28 -2.07 -21.39
N LEU A 180 14.25 -2.86 -21.86
CA LEU A 180 15.42 -2.34 -22.58
C LEU A 180 14.98 -1.62 -23.85
#